data_AF-A0AAJ5QP13-F1
#
_entry.id   AF-A0AAJ5QP13-F1
#
_cell.length_a   1.000
_cell.length_b   1.000
_cell.length_c   1.000
_cell.angle_alpha   90.00
_cell.angle_beta   90.00
_cell.angle_gamma   90.00
#
_symmetry.space_group_name_H-M   'P 1'
#
loop_
_entity.id
_entity.type
_entity.pdbx_description
1 polymer ?
#
loop_
_entity_poly.entity_id
_entity_poly.type
_entity_poly.pdbx_seq_one_letter_code
_entity_poly.pdbx_strand_id
1 'polypeptide(L)'
;MEQRRYPGHHHWFYESQTSPHAIQAEPLVPEAALINDRFLLGLQQEACALQPLLQASQPMLLASRDLSQLLFPDRVTATLTHTLTLYDRLSTALTVAQIAGVQRLCNHYSARLNPLPGPDSSRESNNRLTQLTQYARQLAMQPELINAAALRALDAVGLTEPDIVTLNQIVGFVSYQARVVAGLHALLALPVRWLPGVTPPPDASRDGFAERQTWKPGIKPLELRYASAEQLAAVTFCQPHAELADTVWLLAHDAAALYGWQTLRQRIVPAAFTPLAEATCARTLGCRWAFQFFPVEVRNTLLESVDEAASQPTTQGRVVALAAQLTRSPERFSAAHLQPLVAEGWQPEALFALIQAVAIGNWNSRLFYAMGETT
;
A
#
# COMPACT_ATOMS: atom_id res chain seq x y z
N MET A 1 -47.94 -15.65 -58.17
CA MET A 1 -47.24 -14.76 -59.12
C MET A 1 -47.04 -13.44 -58.38
N GLU A 2 -45.86 -12.93 -58.07
CA GLU A 2 -44.49 -13.23 -58.48
C GLU A 2 -43.54 -12.95 -57.30
N GLN A 3 -42.48 -13.75 -57.22
CA GLN A 3 -41.31 -13.50 -56.38
C GLN A 3 -40.48 -12.38 -57.00
N ARG A 4 -40.11 -11.35 -56.22
CA ARG A 4 -38.95 -10.51 -56.54
C ARG A 4 -37.81 -10.84 -55.59
N ARG A 5 -36.86 -11.61 -56.13
CA ARG A 5 -35.54 -11.86 -55.56
C ARG A 5 -34.69 -10.60 -55.75
N TYR A 6 -34.07 -10.10 -54.67
CA TYR A 6 -32.93 -9.18 -54.78
C TYR A 6 -31.64 -9.96 -54.43
N PRO A 7 -30.57 -9.83 -55.23
CA PRO A 7 -29.32 -10.55 -55.02
C PRO A 7 -28.51 -9.92 -53.88
N GLY A 8 -27.89 -10.77 -53.07
CA GLY A 8 -27.10 -10.38 -51.91
C GLY A 8 -25.80 -9.68 -52.31
N HIS A 9 -25.50 -8.58 -51.62
CA HIS A 9 -24.14 -8.10 -51.44
C HIS A 9 -23.72 -8.38 -50.00
N HIS A 10 -22.69 -9.23 -49.89
CA HIS A 10 -21.95 -9.50 -48.67
C HIS A 10 -21.20 -8.24 -48.24
N HIS A 11 -21.72 -7.55 -47.23
CA HIS A 11 -20.88 -6.72 -46.36
C HIS A 11 -21.15 -7.19 -44.93
N TRP A 12 -20.31 -8.13 -44.49
CA TRP A 12 -20.12 -8.40 -43.07
C TRP A 12 -19.49 -7.15 -42.45
N PHE A 13 -20.32 -6.16 -42.12
CA PHE A 13 -19.95 -5.23 -41.07
C PHE A 13 -19.89 -6.05 -39.79
N TYR A 14 -18.66 -6.33 -39.33
CA TYR A 14 -18.42 -6.62 -37.94
C TYR A 14 -18.79 -5.35 -37.16
N GLU A 15 -20.07 -5.20 -36.83
CA GLU A 15 -20.44 -4.43 -35.66
C GLU A 15 -19.76 -5.12 -34.49
N SER A 16 -18.68 -4.51 -34.00
CA SER A 16 -18.07 -4.89 -32.74
C SER A 16 -19.16 -4.81 -31.69
N GLN A 17 -19.65 -5.96 -31.24
CA GLN A 17 -20.57 -6.06 -30.12
C GLN A 17 -19.87 -5.42 -28.91
N THR A 18 -20.19 -4.16 -28.63
CA THR A 18 -19.85 -3.51 -27.38
C THR A 18 -20.51 -4.29 -26.27
N SER A 19 -19.71 -4.97 -25.46
CA SER A 19 -20.21 -5.71 -24.30
C SER A 19 -20.96 -4.73 -23.38
N PRO A 20 -22.18 -5.04 -22.90
CA PRO A 20 -22.94 -4.16 -22.01
C PRO A 20 -22.36 -4.10 -20.57
N HIS A 21 -21.19 -4.70 -20.33
CA HIS A 21 -20.46 -4.65 -19.07
C HIS A 21 -19.22 -3.73 -19.13
N ALA A 22 -19.21 -2.75 -20.03
CA ALA A 22 -18.29 -1.63 -19.88
C ALA A 22 -18.57 -1.01 -18.50
N ILE A 23 -17.70 -1.31 -17.53
CA ILE A 23 -17.61 -0.57 -16.28
C ILE A 23 -17.58 0.90 -16.73
N GLN A 24 -18.66 1.65 -16.48
CA GLN A 24 -18.65 3.08 -16.73
C GLN A 24 -17.44 3.61 -15.98
N ALA A 25 -16.43 4.09 -16.73
CA ALA A 25 -15.31 4.78 -16.12
C ALA A 25 -15.94 5.92 -15.30
N GLU A 26 -15.72 5.91 -13.99
CA GLU A 26 -16.25 6.97 -13.14
C GLU A 26 -15.83 8.33 -13.75
N PRO A 27 -16.73 9.33 -13.73
CA PRO A 27 -16.42 10.63 -14.31
C PRO A 27 -15.13 11.16 -13.70
N LEU A 28 -14.21 11.61 -14.56
CA LEU A 28 -12.96 12.22 -14.12
C LEU A 28 -13.28 13.39 -13.18
N VAL A 29 -12.53 13.49 -12.07
CA VAL A 29 -12.62 14.59 -11.11
C VAL A 29 -11.29 15.36 -11.14
N PRO A 30 -11.08 16.26 -12.11
CA PRO A 30 -9.80 16.95 -12.28
C PRO A 30 -9.36 17.73 -11.04
N GLU A 31 -10.31 18.24 -10.26
CA GLU A 31 -10.07 19.01 -9.04
C GLU A 31 -9.35 18.17 -7.96
N ALA A 32 -9.50 16.84 -8.01
CA ALA A 32 -8.84 15.93 -7.08
C ALA A 32 -7.30 15.96 -7.21
N ALA A 33 -6.76 16.41 -8.35
CA ALA A 33 -5.33 16.60 -8.55
C ALA A 33 -4.75 17.83 -7.84
N LEU A 34 -5.59 18.84 -7.56
CA LEU A 34 -5.18 20.15 -7.05
C LEU A 34 -5.28 20.27 -5.52
N ILE A 35 -5.54 19.16 -4.82
CA ILE A 35 -5.68 19.16 -3.38
C ILE A 35 -4.33 19.48 -2.72
N ASN A 36 -4.31 20.51 -1.86
CA ASN A 36 -3.12 20.94 -1.13
C ASN A 36 -2.57 19.85 -0.20
N ASP A 37 -3.46 19.16 0.52
CA ASP A 37 -3.10 17.97 1.30
C ASP A 37 -3.25 16.71 0.45
N ARG A 38 -2.14 16.30 -0.19
CA ARG A 38 -2.06 15.09 -1.00
C ARG A 38 -2.06 13.79 -0.19
N PHE A 39 -1.96 13.88 1.14
CA PHE A 39 -2.05 12.72 2.02
C PHE A 39 -3.48 12.44 2.46
N LEU A 40 -4.17 13.42 3.05
CA LEU A 40 -5.56 13.25 3.50
C LEU A 40 -6.61 13.54 2.41
N LEU A 41 -6.20 14.05 1.24
CA LEU A 41 -7.08 14.22 0.08
C LEU A 41 -8.35 15.03 0.38
N GLY A 42 -8.21 16.13 1.11
CA GLY A 42 -9.32 17.02 1.45
C GLY A 42 -10.13 16.60 2.68
N LEU A 43 -9.83 15.44 3.29
CA LEU A 43 -10.55 14.96 4.46
C LEU A 43 -10.45 15.91 5.66
N GLN A 44 -9.34 16.63 5.80
CA GLN A 44 -9.16 17.55 6.92
C GLN A 44 -10.24 18.65 6.93
N GLN A 45 -10.68 19.12 5.77
CA GLN A 45 -11.74 20.14 5.66
C GLN A 45 -13.13 19.56 5.96
N GLU A 46 -13.36 18.30 5.63
CA GLU A 46 -14.64 17.60 5.86
C GLU A 46 -14.76 17.10 7.32
N ALA A 47 -13.62 16.84 7.97
CA ALA A 47 -13.54 16.22 9.28
C ALA A 47 -13.53 17.23 10.44
N CYS A 48 -14.36 18.28 10.40
CA CYS A 48 -14.45 19.29 11.46
C CYS A 48 -14.66 18.64 12.85
N ALA A 49 -15.44 17.55 12.92
CA ALA A 49 -15.69 16.80 14.15
C ALA A 49 -14.43 16.08 14.70
N LEU A 50 -13.44 15.79 13.85
CA LEU A 50 -12.19 15.14 14.23
C LEU A 50 -11.03 16.14 14.35
N GLN A 51 -11.28 17.45 14.29
CA GLN A 51 -10.21 18.44 14.32
C GLN A 51 -9.28 18.33 15.56
N PRO A 52 -9.79 18.09 16.79
CA PRO A 52 -8.92 17.86 17.95
C PRO A 52 -8.02 16.62 17.78
N LEU A 53 -8.57 15.54 17.23
CA LEU A 53 -7.85 14.30 16.95
C LEU A 53 -6.75 14.51 15.89
N LEU A 54 -7.07 15.23 14.81
CA LEU A 54 -6.12 15.57 13.75
C LEU A 54 -5.02 16.50 14.27
N GLN A 55 -5.35 17.44 15.16
CA GLN A 55 -4.36 18.29 15.84
C GLN A 55 -3.42 17.47 16.74
N ALA A 56 -3.96 16.56 17.54
CA ALA A 56 -3.16 15.67 18.38
C ALA A 56 -2.22 14.75 17.55
N SER A 57 -2.66 14.36 16.35
CA SER A 57 -1.90 13.51 15.43
C SER A 57 -1.08 14.30 14.39
N GLN A 58 -1.01 15.63 14.52
CA GLN A 58 -0.39 16.51 13.54
C GLN A 58 1.07 16.13 13.19
N PRO A 59 1.94 15.74 14.14
CA PRO A 59 3.31 15.38 13.79
C PRO A 59 3.41 14.22 12.80
N MET A 60 2.55 13.20 12.97
CA MET A 60 2.46 12.06 12.06
C MET A 60 1.89 12.48 10.71
N LEU A 61 0.81 13.26 10.70
CA LEU A 61 0.18 13.74 9.46
C LEU A 61 1.12 14.60 8.61
N LEU A 62 1.93 15.45 9.24
CA LEU A 62 2.95 16.23 8.55
C LEU A 62 4.02 15.32 7.92
N ALA A 63 4.55 14.36 8.67
CA ALA A 63 5.54 13.42 8.15
C ALA A 63 4.99 12.62 6.95
N SER A 64 3.72 12.20 7.02
CA SER A 64 3.03 11.51 5.92
C SER A 64 2.81 12.38 4.68
N ARG A 65 2.51 13.66 4.89
CA ARG A 65 2.39 14.63 3.80
C ARG A 65 3.73 14.90 3.13
N ASP A 66 4.79 15.04 3.90
CA ASP A 66 6.14 15.27 3.38
C ASP A 66 6.61 14.04 2.58
N LEU A 67 6.36 12.82 3.09
CA LEU A 67 6.56 11.57 2.35
C LEU A 67 5.76 11.51 1.03
N SER A 68 4.50 11.93 1.04
CA SER A 68 3.67 12.01 -0.17
C SER A 68 4.31 12.90 -1.23
N GLN A 69 4.90 14.03 -0.83
CA GLN A 69 5.60 14.95 -1.73
C GLN A 69 6.91 14.38 -2.27
N LEU A 70 7.66 13.63 -1.44
CA LEU A 70 8.90 12.96 -1.85
C LEU A 70 8.63 11.85 -2.88
N LEU A 71 7.61 11.02 -2.64
CA LEU A 71 7.27 9.90 -3.52
C LEU A 71 6.56 10.37 -4.79
N PHE A 72 5.71 11.40 -4.69
CA PHE A 72 4.90 11.92 -5.80
C PHE A 72 5.09 13.43 -6.00
N PRO A 73 6.31 13.88 -6.35
CA PRO A 73 6.58 15.28 -6.64
C PRO A 73 5.84 15.73 -7.91
N ASP A 74 5.83 17.03 -8.19
CA ASP A 74 5.17 17.58 -9.39
C ASP A 74 5.90 17.22 -10.68
N ARG A 75 7.21 16.99 -10.59
CA ARG A 75 8.08 16.62 -11.72
C ARG A 75 9.14 15.65 -11.23
N VAL A 76 9.47 14.67 -12.07
CA VAL A 76 10.59 13.74 -11.87
C VAL A 76 11.42 13.78 -13.15
N THR A 77 12.73 14.01 -13.01
CA THR A 77 13.67 13.91 -14.12
C THR A 77 14.30 12.52 -14.08
N ALA A 78 13.90 11.66 -15.01
CA ALA A 78 14.49 10.33 -15.13
C ALA A 78 15.96 10.45 -15.60
N THR A 79 16.82 9.62 -15.04
CA THR A 79 18.24 9.48 -15.41
C THR A 79 18.56 8.01 -15.68
N LEU A 80 19.77 7.72 -16.17
CA LEU A 80 20.22 6.33 -16.39
C LEU A 80 20.26 5.48 -15.11
N THR A 81 20.33 6.13 -13.95
CA THR A 81 20.39 5.46 -12.62
C THR A 81 19.08 5.52 -11.84
N HIS A 82 18.11 6.31 -12.33
CA HIS A 82 16.81 6.54 -11.71
C HIS A 82 15.80 6.69 -12.85
N THR A 83 15.33 5.57 -13.38
CA THR A 83 14.53 5.49 -14.60
C THR A 83 13.04 5.65 -14.34
N LEU A 84 12.58 5.50 -13.10
CA LEU A 84 11.17 5.51 -12.73
C LEU A 84 10.54 6.90 -12.94
N THR A 85 9.73 7.03 -13.99
CA THR A 85 9.11 8.30 -14.38
C THR A 85 7.98 8.69 -13.43
N LEU A 86 7.53 9.95 -13.45
CA LEU A 86 6.33 10.34 -12.71
C LEU A 86 5.08 9.56 -13.15
N TYR A 87 4.99 9.22 -14.45
CA TYR A 87 3.91 8.37 -14.97
C TYR A 87 3.94 6.98 -14.33
N ASP A 88 5.12 6.33 -14.27
CA ASP A 88 5.30 5.02 -13.64
C ASP A 88 4.87 5.05 -12.16
N ARG A 89 5.28 6.10 -11.43
CA ARG A 89 4.95 6.30 -10.01
C ARG A 89 3.45 6.45 -9.78
N LEU A 90 2.78 7.32 -10.54
CA LEU A 90 1.34 7.58 -10.40
C LEU A 90 0.48 6.43 -10.91
N SER A 91 0.89 5.75 -11.99
CA SER A 91 0.22 4.54 -12.49
C SER A 91 0.28 3.38 -11.48
N THR A 92 1.45 3.20 -10.87
CA THR A 92 1.63 2.26 -9.74
C THR A 92 0.71 2.63 -8.58
N ALA A 93 0.71 3.90 -8.15
CA ALA A 93 -0.12 4.36 -7.05
C ALA A 93 -1.63 4.18 -7.33
N LEU A 94 -2.07 4.47 -8.56
CA LEU A 94 -3.45 4.23 -9.00
C LEU A 94 -3.80 2.73 -8.94
N THR A 95 -2.90 1.85 -9.39
CA THR A 95 -3.10 0.40 -9.30
C THR A 95 -3.29 -0.06 -7.85
N VAL A 96 -2.45 0.43 -6.93
CA VAL A 96 -2.54 0.08 -5.50
C VAL A 96 -3.81 0.66 -4.87
N ALA A 97 -4.19 1.89 -5.23
CA ALA A 97 -5.44 2.52 -4.77
C ALA A 97 -6.68 1.74 -5.22
N GLN A 98 -6.70 1.26 -6.47
CA GLN A 98 -7.76 0.42 -7.01
C GLN A 98 -7.88 -0.92 -6.27
N ILE A 99 -6.75 -1.54 -5.94
CA ILE A 99 -6.71 -2.79 -5.17
C ILE A 99 -7.20 -2.58 -3.74
N ALA A 100 -6.80 -1.48 -3.12
CA ALA A 100 -7.31 -1.09 -1.80
C ALA A 100 -8.78 -0.65 -1.85
N GLY A 101 -9.36 -0.41 -3.03
CA GLY A 101 -10.76 -0.02 -3.24
C GLY A 101 -11.15 1.34 -2.63
N VAL A 102 -10.17 2.19 -2.28
CA VAL A 102 -10.44 3.51 -1.69
C VAL A 102 -10.64 4.54 -2.81
N GLN A 103 -11.91 4.80 -3.16
CA GLN A 103 -12.26 5.64 -4.33
C GLN A 103 -11.62 7.03 -4.33
N ARG A 104 -11.49 7.65 -3.15
CA ARG A 104 -10.86 8.97 -3.00
C ARG A 104 -9.41 8.97 -3.52
N LEU A 105 -8.66 7.88 -3.26
CA LEU A 105 -7.30 7.69 -3.76
C LEU A 105 -7.29 7.43 -5.27
N CYS A 106 -8.21 6.60 -5.76
CA CYS A 106 -8.36 6.35 -7.20
C CYS A 106 -8.58 7.65 -7.97
N ASN A 107 -9.50 8.50 -7.49
CA ASN A 107 -9.80 9.79 -8.10
C ASN A 107 -8.58 10.71 -8.07
N HIS A 108 -7.87 10.79 -6.93
CA HIS A 108 -6.67 11.61 -6.81
C HIS A 108 -5.56 11.19 -7.78
N TYR A 109 -5.17 9.90 -7.76
CA TYR A 109 -4.07 9.43 -8.59
C TYR A 109 -4.42 9.42 -10.08
N SER A 110 -5.66 9.08 -10.44
CA SER A 110 -6.12 9.19 -11.84
C SER A 110 -6.11 10.64 -12.31
N ALA A 111 -6.62 11.59 -11.52
CA ALA A 111 -6.63 13.00 -11.88
C ALA A 111 -5.22 13.57 -12.06
N ARG A 112 -4.24 13.10 -11.29
CA ARG A 112 -2.82 13.48 -11.45
C ARG A 112 -2.14 12.80 -12.63
N LEU A 113 -2.56 11.59 -12.99
CA LEU A 113 -1.99 10.82 -14.09
C LEU A 113 -2.45 11.34 -15.46
N ASN A 114 -3.72 11.70 -15.59
CA ASN A 114 -4.35 12.08 -16.88
C ASN A 114 -3.64 13.19 -17.66
N PRO A 115 -3.11 14.27 -17.03
CA PRO A 115 -2.43 15.34 -17.76
C PRO A 115 -1.03 14.96 -18.25
N LEU A 116 -0.46 13.86 -17.77
CA LEU A 116 0.88 13.44 -18.16
C LEU A 116 0.86 12.81 -19.56
N PRO A 117 1.90 13.03 -20.37
CA PRO A 117 2.06 12.28 -21.60
C PRO A 117 2.15 10.79 -21.24
N GLY A 118 1.28 9.99 -21.85
CA GLY A 118 1.33 8.55 -21.69
C GLY A 118 2.66 7.97 -22.20
N PRO A 119 2.99 6.73 -21.80
CA PRO A 119 4.08 5.98 -22.38
C PRO A 119 3.94 5.95 -23.91
N ASP A 120 5.06 5.92 -24.62
CA ASP A 120 4.99 5.70 -26.06
C ASP A 120 4.32 4.36 -26.37
N SER A 121 3.78 4.23 -27.58
CA SER A 121 3.07 3.00 -28.01
C SER A 121 4.01 1.87 -28.41
N SER A 122 5.31 1.96 -28.06
CA SER A 122 6.29 0.91 -28.36
C SER A 122 5.97 -0.39 -27.61
N ARG A 123 6.50 -1.50 -28.09
CA ARG A 123 6.31 -2.80 -27.42
C ARG A 123 7.04 -2.82 -26.07
N GLU A 124 8.21 -2.19 -26.03
CA GLU A 124 9.10 -2.08 -24.87
C GLU A 124 8.42 -1.31 -23.73
N SER A 125 7.85 -0.16 -24.04
CA SER A 125 7.15 0.70 -23.07
C SER A 125 5.87 0.05 -22.55
N ASN A 126 5.09 -0.59 -23.42
CA ASN A 126 3.92 -1.36 -23.01
C ASN A 126 4.30 -2.56 -22.12
N ASN A 127 5.39 -3.25 -22.43
CA ASN A 127 5.90 -4.35 -21.61
C ASN A 127 6.33 -3.85 -20.22
N ARG A 128 7.07 -2.74 -20.16
CA ARG A 128 7.46 -2.10 -18.88
C ARG A 128 6.24 -1.78 -18.03
N LEU A 129 5.26 -1.07 -18.58
CA LEU A 129 4.04 -0.73 -17.86
C LEU A 129 3.32 -1.99 -17.35
N THR A 130 3.24 -3.04 -18.17
CA THR A 130 2.64 -4.31 -17.80
C THR A 130 3.35 -4.96 -16.61
N GLN A 131 4.68 -5.04 -16.62
CA GLN A 131 5.45 -5.61 -15.51
C GLN A 131 5.29 -4.79 -14.22
N LEU A 132 5.30 -3.46 -14.30
CA LEU A 132 5.08 -2.58 -13.14
C LEU A 132 3.69 -2.80 -12.55
N THR A 133 2.65 -2.81 -13.38
CA THR A 133 1.27 -3.03 -12.92
C THR A 133 1.10 -4.42 -12.31
N GLN A 134 1.67 -5.47 -12.92
CA GLN A 134 1.61 -6.84 -12.39
C GLN A 134 2.31 -6.95 -11.04
N TYR A 135 3.54 -6.44 -10.93
CA TYR A 135 4.30 -6.43 -9.69
C TYR A 135 3.58 -5.66 -8.58
N ALA A 136 3.14 -4.42 -8.87
CA ALA A 136 2.42 -3.57 -7.92
C ALA A 136 1.13 -4.25 -7.44
N ARG A 137 0.41 -4.93 -8.35
CA ARG A 137 -0.80 -5.65 -8.01
C ARG A 137 -0.55 -6.82 -7.08
N GLN A 138 0.46 -7.62 -7.38
CA GLN A 138 0.86 -8.76 -6.59
C GLN A 138 1.33 -8.32 -5.19
N LEU A 139 2.21 -7.32 -5.11
CA LEU A 139 2.69 -6.78 -3.84
C LEU A 139 1.58 -6.10 -3.02
N ALA A 140 0.61 -5.45 -3.64
CA ALA A 140 -0.50 -4.86 -2.91
C ALA A 140 -1.44 -5.92 -2.31
N MET A 141 -1.75 -6.98 -3.06
CA MET A 141 -2.72 -8.01 -2.66
C MET A 141 -2.12 -9.14 -1.82
N GLN A 142 -1.04 -9.76 -2.29
CA GLN A 142 -0.44 -10.97 -1.72
C GLN A 142 1.09 -10.82 -1.77
N PRO A 143 1.68 -10.07 -0.82
CA PRO A 143 3.12 -9.85 -0.78
C PRO A 143 3.89 -11.16 -0.77
N GLU A 144 3.36 -12.21 -0.13
CA GLU A 144 4.00 -13.53 -0.02
C GLU A 144 4.35 -14.20 -1.36
N LEU A 145 3.73 -13.77 -2.45
CA LEU A 145 3.99 -14.33 -3.77
C LEU A 145 5.16 -13.65 -4.48
N ILE A 146 5.69 -12.53 -3.95
CA ILE A 146 6.86 -11.86 -4.51
C ILE A 146 8.11 -12.72 -4.25
N ASN A 147 8.85 -13.00 -5.31
CA ASN A 147 10.06 -13.82 -5.28
C ASN A 147 11.15 -13.22 -6.19
N ALA A 148 12.34 -13.82 -6.23
CA ALA A 148 13.40 -13.34 -7.10
C ALA A 148 13.04 -13.31 -8.60
N ALA A 149 12.08 -14.11 -9.07
CA ALA A 149 11.63 -14.05 -10.46
C ALA A 149 10.85 -12.76 -10.74
N ALA A 150 10.01 -12.31 -9.81
CA ALA A 150 9.30 -11.03 -9.90
C ALA A 150 10.29 -9.85 -9.93
N LEU A 151 11.34 -9.89 -9.11
CA LEU A 151 12.39 -8.85 -9.12
C LEU A 151 13.20 -8.85 -10.42
N ARG A 152 13.59 -10.02 -10.94
CA ARG A 152 14.25 -10.15 -12.25
C ARG A 152 13.38 -9.64 -13.41
N ALA A 153 12.06 -9.77 -13.32
CA ALA A 153 11.16 -9.26 -14.35
C ALA A 153 11.15 -7.72 -14.39
N LEU A 154 11.33 -7.05 -13.25
CA LEU A 154 11.49 -5.58 -13.18
C LEU A 154 12.83 -5.14 -13.77
N ASP A 155 13.92 -5.83 -13.43
CA ASP A 155 15.25 -5.59 -14.01
C ASP A 155 15.24 -5.76 -15.54
N ALA A 156 14.55 -6.79 -16.04
CA ALA A 156 14.42 -7.05 -17.49
C ALA A 156 13.67 -5.95 -18.27
N VAL A 157 12.90 -5.10 -17.59
CA VAL A 157 12.26 -3.91 -18.20
C VAL A 157 12.98 -2.60 -17.86
N GLY A 158 14.23 -2.71 -17.40
CA GLY A 158 15.15 -1.60 -17.19
C GLY A 158 14.92 -0.82 -15.92
N LEU A 159 14.39 -1.44 -14.85
CA LEU A 159 14.38 -0.81 -13.53
C LEU A 159 15.71 -1.07 -12.83
N THR A 160 16.35 -0.01 -12.39
CA THR A 160 17.56 -0.07 -11.57
C THR A 160 17.22 -0.43 -10.11
N GLU A 161 18.22 -0.78 -9.29
CA GLU A 161 17.99 -1.06 -7.87
C GLU A 161 17.29 0.10 -7.14
N PRO A 162 17.69 1.38 -7.31
CA PRO A 162 16.94 2.52 -6.76
C PRO A 162 15.49 2.61 -7.24
N ASP A 163 15.21 2.27 -8.50
CA ASP A 163 13.85 2.26 -9.03
C ASP A 163 12.99 1.19 -8.37
N ILE A 164 13.54 -0.01 -8.17
CA ILE A 164 12.85 -1.12 -7.49
C ILE A 164 12.56 -0.74 -6.03
N VAL A 165 13.53 -0.13 -5.33
CA VAL A 165 13.32 0.37 -3.95
C VAL A 165 12.22 1.42 -3.92
N THR A 166 12.28 2.42 -4.79
CA THR A 166 11.26 3.48 -4.88
C THR A 166 9.87 2.90 -5.20
N LEU A 167 9.78 1.92 -6.10
CA LEU A 167 8.54 1.24 -6.46
C LEU A 167 7.92 0.53 -5.24
N ASN A 168 8.75 -0.17 -4.45
CA ASN A 168 8.32 -0.82 -3.21
C ASN A 168 7.84 0.18 -2.17
N GLN A 169 8.55 1.31 -2.01
CA GLN A 169 8.14 2.40 -1.13
C GLN A 169 6.79 2.99 -1.55
N ILE A 170 6.55 3.17 -2.86
CA ILE A 170 5.26 3.64 -3.39
C ILE A 170 4.13 2.67 -3.03
N VAL A 171 4.31 1.36 -3.27
CA VAL A 171 3.27 0.36 -2.95
C VAL A 171 2.99 0.32 -1.45
N GLY A 172 4.04 0.37 -0.62
CA GLY A 172 3.92 0.43 0.84
C GLY A 172 3.21 1.70 1.33
N PHE A 173 3.63 2.87 0.84
CA PHE A 173 3.06 4.17 1.20
C PHE A 173 1.58 4.26 0.82
N VAL A 174 1.19 3.90 -0.40
CA VAL A 174 -0.21 3.97 -0.84
C VAL A 174 -1.07 2.99 -0.05
N SER A 175 -0.53 1.82 0.30
CA SER A 175 -1.19 0.87 1.22
C SER A 175 -1.40 1.45 2.62
N TYR A 176 -0.42 2.19 3.14
CA TYR A 176 -0.53 2.93 4.39
C TYR A 176 -1.59 4.03 4.30
N GLN A 177 -1.51 4.89 3.27
CA GLN A 177 -2.43 5.99 3.05
C GLN A 177 -3.89 5.51 2.93
N ALA A 178 -4.13 4.43 2.18
CA ALA A 178 -5.46 3.85 2.04
C ALA A 178 -6.10 3.48 3.39
N ARG A 179 -5.31 2.95 4.31
CA ARG A 179 -5.80 2.51 5.63
C ARG A 179 -6.03 3.67 6.59
N VAL A 180 -5.19 4.71 6.53
CA VAL A 180 -5.44 5.96 7.27
C VAL A 180 -6.73 6.63 6.77
N VAL A 181 -6.89 6.77 5.45
CA VAL A 181 -8.09 7.36 4.83
C VAL A 181 -9.35 6.55 5.17
N ALA A 182 -9.30 5.21 5.03
CA ALA A 182 -10.42 4.34 5.38
C ALA A 182 -10.77 4.40 6.88
N GLY A 183 -9.76 4.46 7.75
CA GLY A 183 -9.96 4.60 9.19
C GLY A 183 -10.59 5.94 9.58
N LEU A 184 -10.17 7.05 8.95
CA LEU A 184 -10.81 8.36 9.15
C LEU A 184 -12.24 8.38 8.64
N HIS A 185 -12.53 7.78 7.47
CA HIS A 185 -13.90 7.61 7.00
C HIS A 185 -14.77 6.83 8.00
N ALA A 186 -14.22 5.76 8.59
CA ALA A 186 -14.92 4.98 9.61
C ALA A 186 -15.18 5.79 10.89
N LEU A 187 -14.22 6.59 11.36
CA LEU A 187 -14.40 7.49 12.51
C LEU A 187 -15.45 8.59 12.25
N LEU A 188 -15.58 9.04 11.00
CA LEU A 188 -16.62 9.98 10.58
C LEU A 188 -17.98 9.30 10.29
N ALA A 189 -18.07 7.98 10.44
CA ALA A 189 -19.24 7.18 10.05
C ALA A 189 -19.70 7.43 8.60
N LEU A 190 -18.77 7.71 7.69
CA LEU A 190 -19.07 7.88 6.28
C LEU A 190 -19.48 6.55 5.64
N PRO A 191 -20.41 6.57 4.68
CA PRO A 191 -20.88 5.36 4.03
C PRO A 191 -19.75 4.72 3.23
N VAL A 192 -19.66 3.40 3.37
CA VAL A 192 -18.70 2.59 2.64
C VAL A 192 -19.37 2.03 1.40
N ARG A 193 -18.79 2.29 0.22
CA ARG A 193 -19.29 1.73 -1.04
C ARG A 193 -18.77 0.31 -1.21
N TRP A 194 -19.61 -0.67 -0.90
CA TRP A 194 -19.31 -2.07 -1.16
C TRP A 194 -19.81 -2.49 -2.55
N LEU A 195 -18.93 -3.08 -3.35
CA LEU A 195 -19.28 -3.74 -4.60
C LEU A 195 -19.45 -5.25 -4.35
N PRO A 196 -20.62 -5.84 -4.62
CA PRO A 196 -20.83 -7.27 -4.48
C PRO A 196 -19.94 -8.09 -5.42
N GLY A 197 -19.52 -9.27 -4.96
CA GLY A 197 -18.86 -10.28 -5.79
C GLY A 197 -17.33 -10.32 -5.75
N VAL A 198 -16.66 -9.41 -5.04
CA VAL A 198 -15.21 -9.48 -4.83
C VAL A 198 -14.96 -10.22 -3.51
N THR A 199 -14.35 -11.39 -3.53
CA THR A 199 -13.83 -12.03 -2.31
C THR A 199 -12.40 -11.57 -2.08
N PRO A 200 -12.05 -11.07 -0.88
CA PRO A 200 -10.65 -10.76 -0.59
C PRO A 200 -9.79 -12.03 -0.74
N PRO A 201 -8.52 -11.89 -1.13
CA PRO A 201 -7.60 -13.02 -1.16
C PRO A 201 -7.50 -13.63 0.25
N PRO A 202 -7.24 -14.95 0.35
CA PRO A 202 -6.99 -15.58 1.62
C PRO A 202 -5.74 -15.00 2.29
N ASP A 203 -5.68 -15.09 3.62
CA ASP A 203 -4.46 -14.79 4.37
C ASP A 203 -3.31 -15.73 3.96
N ALA A 204 -2.09 -15.24 4.13
CA ALA A 204 -0.88 -16.00 3.89
C ALA A 204 -0.82 -17.32 4.69
N SER A 205 -0.20 -18.34 4.11
CA SER A 205 -0.02 -19.63 4.80
C SER A 205 0.70 -19.45 6.13
N ARG A 206 0.28 -20.20 7.15
CA ARG A 206 0.92 -20.24 8.47
C ARG A 206 2.32 -20.85 8.46
N ASP A 207 2.66 -21.59 7.41
CA ASP A 207 3.90 -22.35 7.34
C ASP A 207 5.12 -21.42 7.42
N GLY A 208 6.14 -21.83 8.17
CA GLY A 208 7.37 -21.06 8.37
C GLY A 208 7.30 -19.94 9.43
N PHE A 209 6.12 -19.57 9.96
CA PHE A 209 6.02 -18.51 10.98
C PHE A 209 6.57 -18.91 12.36
N ALA A 210 6.65 -20.22 12.65
CA ALA A 210 7.26 -20.74 13.88
C ALA A 210 8.80 -20.86 13.79
N GLU A 211 9.35 -20.80 12.57
CA GLU A 211 10.77 -21.02 12.29
C GLU A 211 11.54 -19.69 12.29
N ARG A 212 12.82 -19.75 12.66
CA ARG A 212 13.69 -18.58 12.58
C ARG A 212 14.04 -18.32 11.12
N GLN A 213 13.72 -17.12 10.65
CA GLN A 213 13.92 -16.73 9.27
C GLN A 213 15.27 -16.03 9.09
N THR A 214 16.00 -16.42 8.05
CA THR A 214 17.14 -15.66 7.55
C THR A 214 16.70 -14.83 6.36
N TRP A 215 16.96 -13.52 6.39
CA TRP A 215 16.61 -12.63 5.28
C TRP A 215 17.80 -12.44 4.36
N LYS A 216 17.57 -12.62 3.07
CA LYS A 216 18.57 -12.40 2.02
C LYS A 216 18.06 -11.33 1.06
N PRO A 217 18.86 -10.30 0.74
CA PRO A 217 18.43 -9.23 -0.14
C PRO A 217 18.15 -9.77 -1.55
N GLY A 218 16.99 -9.41 -2.11
CA GLY A 218 16.55 -9.83 -3.44
C GLY A 218 17.13 -8.98 -4.57
N ILE A 219 17.67 -7.81 -4.24
CA ILE A 219 18.44 -6.93 -5.13
C ILE A 219 19.76 -6.54 -4.44
N LYS A 220 20.72 -6.00 -5.20
CA LYS A 220 22.03 -5.64 -4.65
C LYS A 220 21.91 -4.51 -3.60
N PRO A 221 22.32 -4.70 -2.34
CA PRO A 221 22.35 -3.61 -1.34
C PRO A 221 23.35 -2.51 -1.72
N LEU A 222 23.14 -1.30 -1.22
CA LEU A 222 24.09 -0.20 -1.34
C LEU A 222 25.40 -0.57 -0.64
N GLU A 223 26.53 -0.40 -1.34
CA GLU A 223 27.84 -0.62 -0.74
C GLU A 223 28.28 0.63 0.03
N LEU A 224 28.67 0.47 1.30
CA LEU A 224 29.12 1.54 2.20
C LEU A 224 30.14 2.50 1.53
N ARG A 225 31.09 1.97 0.75
CA ARG A 225 32.16 2.75 0.11
C ARG A 225 31.69 3.72 -0.98
N TYR A 226 30.50 3.50 -1.54
CA TYR A 226 29.91 4.32 -2.60
C TYR A 226 28.69 5.12 -2.10
N ALA A 227 28.35 4.99 -0.82
CA ALA A 227 27.20 5.67 -0.24
C ALA A 227 27.41 7.19 -0.20
N SER A 228 26.43 7.94 -0.67
CA SER A 228 26.41 9.40 -0.58
C SER A 228 26.25 9.86 0.87
N ALA A 229 26.55 11.12 1.15
CA ALA A 229 26.34 11.70 2.48
C ALA A 229 24.86 11.62 2.93
N GLU A 230 23.92 11.77 1.99
CA GLU A 230 22.48 11.65 2.25
C GLU A 230 22.10 10.20 2.60
N GLN A 231 22.62 9.22 1.86
CA GLN A 231 22.40 7.80 2.13
C GLN A 231 22.96 7.39 3.49
N LEU A 232 24.17 7.83 3.83
CA LEU A 232 24.78 7.58 5.13
C LEU A 232 24.00 8.22 6.27
N ALA A 233 23.48 9.44 6.07
CA ALA A 233 22.64 10.10 7.06
C ALA A 233 21.33 9.32 7.29
N ALA A 234 20.67 8.86 6.23
CA ALA A 234 19.47 8.04 6.33
C ALA A 234 19.74 6.70 7.06
N VAL A 235 20.81 5.99 6.69
CA VAL A 235 21.21 4.75 7.38
C VAL A 235 21.48 5.01 8.86
N THR A 236 22.23 6.06 9.19
CA THR A 236 22.55 6.43 10.58
C THR A 236 21.29 6.73 11.38
N PHE A 237 20.33 7.45 10.78
CA PHE A 237 19.07 7.78 11.42
C PHE A 237 18.20 6.56 11.72
N CYS A 238 18.35 5.47 10.96
CA CYS A 238 17.64 4.21 11.14
C CYS A 238 18.33 3.21 12.08
N GLN A 239 19.57 3.45 12.52
CA GLN A 239 20.34 2.54 13.39
C GLN A 239 19.63 2.07 14.67
N PRO A 240 18.74 2.85 15.32
CA PRO A 240 18.05 2.39 16.54
C PRO A 240 17.16 1.14 16.33
N HIS A 241 16.83 0.77 15.10
CA HIS A 241 15.98 -0.37 14.78
C HIS A 241 16.81 -1.60 14.45
N ALA A 242 16.95 -2.51 15.41
CA ALA A 242 17.70 -3.75 15.23
C ALA A 242 17.10 -4.62 14.11
N GLU A 243 15.79 -4.55 13.91
CA GLU A 243 15.10 -5.22 12.80
C GLU A 243 15.57 -4.71 11.43
N LEU A 244 15.98 -3.45 11.28
CA LEU A 244 16.41 -2.90 10.00
C LEU A 244 17.86 -3.23 9.63
N ALA A 245 18.65 -3.81 10.54
CA ALA A 245 20.09 -3.98 10.34
C ALA A 245 20.43 -4.69 9.02
N ASP A 246 19.61 -5.68 8.64
CA ASP A 246 19.80 -6.46 7.41
C ASP A 246 19.31 -5.72 6.15
N THR A 247 18.33 -4.82 6.28
CA THR A 247 17.59 -4.23 5.15
C THR A 247 17.93 -2.77 4.87
N VAL A 248 18.50 -2.06 5.83
CA VAL A 248 18.71 -0.60 5.78
C VAL A 248 19.58 -0.18 4.59
N TRP A 249 20.61 -0.95 4.27
CA TRP A 249 21.50 -0.68 3.13
C TRP A 249 20.82 -0.87 1.78
N LEU A 250 19.80 -1.72 1.72
CA LEU A 250 18.99 -1.88 0.51
C LEU A 250 18.03 -0.69 0.40
N LEU A 251 17.34 -0.35 1.49
CA LEU A 251 16.42 0.80 1.51
C LEU A 251 17.10 2.14 1.28
N ALA A 252 18.39 2.27 1.62
CA ALA A 252 19.19 3.47 1.40
C ALA A 252 19.41 3.81 -0.07
N HIS A 253 19.05 2.93 -1.02
CA HIS A 253 18.98 3.32 -2.44
C HIS A 253 17.99 4.47 -2.67
N ASP A 254 16.90 4.55 -1.89
CA ASP A 254 16.00 5.71 -1.82
C ASP A 254 16.11 6.37 -0.43
N ALA A 255 17.20 7.12 -0.23
CA ALA A 255 17.52 7.74 1.07
C ALA A 255 16.44 8.69 1.56
N ALA A 256 15.83 9.47 0.66
CA ALA A 256 14.79 10.42 1.01
C ALA A 256 13.53 9.71 1.53
N ALA A 257 13.08 8.64 0.85
CA ALA A 257 11.95 7.85 1.33
C ALA A 257 12.28 7.11 2.63
N LEU A 258 13.48 6.55 2.78
CA LEU A 258 13.91 5.89 4.01
C LEU A 258 13.92 6.85 5.21
N TYR A 259 14.50 8.04 5.04
CA TYR A 259 14.54 9.07 6.08
C TYR A 259 13.14 9.56 6.44
N GLY A 260 12.28 9.79 5.44
CA GLY A 260 10.89 10.16 5.64
C GLY A 260 10.10 9.07 6.38
N TRP A 261 10.29 7.80 6.01
CA TRP A 261 9.64 6.66 6.66
C TRP A 261 10.07 6.54 8.12
N GLN A 262 11.35 6.70 8.42
CA GLN A 262 11.85 6.69 9.80
C GLN A 262 11.31 7.86 10.61
N THR A 263 11.22 9.05 9.99
CA THR A 263 10.61 10.22 10.61
C THR A 263 9.15 9.91 10.96
N LEU A 264 8.37 9.37 10.02
CA LEU A 264 6.98 8.95 10.26
C LEU A 264 6.89 7.95 11.41
N ARG A 265 7.75 6.93 11.43
CA ARG A 265 7.80 5.91 12.49
C ARG A 265 8.00 6.52 13.88
N GLN A 266 8.87 7.51 14.01
CA GLN A 266 9.10 8.23 15.27
C GLN A 266 7.94 9.14 15.69
N ARG A 267 7.10 9.59 14.73
CA ARG A 267 5.93 10.44 15.02
C ARG A 267 4.68 9.64 15.37
N ILE A 268 4.61 8.36 15.02
CA ILE A 268 3.54 7.47 15.47
C ILE A 268 3.81 7.09 16.93
N VAL A 269 2.92 7.53 17.82
CA VAL A 269 3.06 7.26 19.26
C VAL A 269 2.77 5.77 19.53
N PRO A 270 3.71 5.00 20.11
CA PRO A 270 3.48 3.60 20.42
C PRO A 270 2.43 3.45 21.52
N ALA A 271 1.57 2.44 21.39
CA ALA A 271 0.61 2.03 22.40
C ALA A 271 0.80 0.54 22.73
N ALA A 272 0.19 0.07 23.83
CA ALA A 272 0.31 -1.31 24.27
C ALA A 272 -0.16 -2.34 23.21
N PHE A 273 -1.15 -1.96 22.37
CA PHE A 273 -1.66 -2.81 21.30
C PHE A 273 -0.82 -2.76 20.01
N THR A 274 0.14 -1.83 19.88
CA THR A 274 0.90 -1.62 18.63
C THR A 274 1.58 -2.90 18.14
N PRO A 275 2.31 -3.68 18.98
CA PRO A 275 2.92 -4.93 18.53
C PRO A 275 1.89 -5.94 18.02
N LEU A 276 0.73 -6.07 18.67
CA LEU A 276 -0.33 -7.00 18.26
C LEU A 276 -0.95 -6.59 16.91
N ALA A 277 -1.21 -5.31 16.71
CA ALA A 277 -1.76 -4.78 15.47
C ALA A 277 -0.79 -4.97 14.29
N GLU A 278 0.48 -4.62 14.47
CA GLU A 278 1.50 -4.79 13.43
C GLU A 278 1.81 -6.26 13.14
N ALA A 279 1.87 -7.11 14.17
CA ALA A 279 2.05 -8.56 14.01
C ALA A 279 0.87 -9.21 13.28
N THR A 280 -0.36 -8.73 13.51
CA THR A 280 -1.54 -9.20 12.76
C THR A 280 -1.38 -8.89 11.27
N CYS A 281 -0.90 -7.69 10.93
CA CYS A 281 -0.62 -7.32 9.54
C CYS A 281 0.46 -8.23 8.93
N ALA A 282 1.58 -8.42 9.63
CA ALA A 282 2.69 -9.26 9.17
C ALA A 282 2.24 -10.72 8.98
N ARG A 283 1.40 -11.24 9.90
CA ARG A 283 0.86 -12.59 9.83
C ARG A 283 -0.10 -12.77 8.66
N THR A 284 -1.04 -11.85 8.46
CA THR A 284 -2.00 -11.88 7.35
C THR A 284 -1.32 -11.75 5.98
N LEU A 285 -0.27 -10.93 5.88
CA LEU A 285 0.42 -10.63 4.62
C LEU A 285 1.60 -11.58 4.30
N GLY A 286 1.96 -12.49 5.21
CA GLY A 286 3.03 -13.46 4.98
C GLY A 286 4.44 -12.98 5.32
N CYS A 287 4.58 -11.86 6.06
CA CYS A 287 5.86 -11.26 6.41
C CYS A 287 6.56 -12.00 7.58
N ARG A 288 7.03 -13.22 7.33
CA ARG A 288 7.62 -14.13 8.33
C ARG A 288 8.84 -13.53 9.03
N TRP A 289 9.72 -12.89 8.27
CA TRP A 289 10.93 -12.28 8.85
C TRP A 289 10.61 -11.10 9.78
N ALA A 290 9.70 -10.19 9.41
CA ALA A 290 9.30 -9.14 10.34
C ALA A 290 8.55 -9.72 11.55
N PHE A 291 7.75 -10.76 11.33
CA PHE A 291 6.96 -11.40 12.38
C PHE A 291 7.81 -11.92 13.54
N GLN A 292 9.03 -12.41 13.26
CA GLN A 292 9.89 -13.00 14.30
C GLN A 292 10.39 -12.00 15.35
N PHE A 293 10.35 -10.70 15.07
CA PHE A 293 10.81 -9.64 15.98
C PHE A 293 9.73 -9.17 16.95
N PHE A 294 8.48 -9.60 16.79
CA PHE A 294 7.42 -9.28 17.76
C PHE A 294 7.54 -10.11 19.05
N PRO A 295 7.02 -9.61 20.19
CA PRO A 295 7.04 -10.33 21.46
C PRO A 295 6.44 -11.73 21.35
N VAL A 296 6.99 -12.70 22.11
CA VAL A 296 6.63 -14.12 22.02
C VAL A 296 5.14 -14.33 22.30
N GLU A 297 4.59 -13.62 23.28
CA GLU A 297 3.18 -13.64 23.64
C GLU A 297 2.26 -13.17 22.49
N VAL A 298 2.68 -12.16 21.74
CA VAL A 298 1.95 -11.66 20.57
C VAL A 298 2.03 -12.67 19.43
N ARG A 299 3.21 -13.25 19.19
CA ARG A 299 3.38 -14.28 18.15
C ARG A 299 2.52 -15.49 18.44
N ASN A 300 2.55 -16.02 19.67
CA ASN A 300 1.77 -17.18 20.08
C ASN A 300 0.26 -17.01 19.87
N THR A 301 -0.26 -15.81 20.08
CA THR A 301 -1.67 -15.49 19.82
C THR A 301 -2.05 -15.63 18.34
N LEU A 302 -1.12 -15.37 17.42
CA LEU A 302 -1.38 -15.26 15.97
C LEU A 302 -0.84 -16.43 15.14
N LEU A 303 -0.02 -17.32 15.74
CA LEU A 303 0.66 -18.40 15.03
C LEU A 303 -0.33 -19.35 14.34
N GLU A 304 -1.32 -19.84 15.08
CA GLU A 304 -2.27 -20.84 14.59
C GLU A 304 -3.24 -20.24 13.58
N SER A 305 -4.01 -19.21 13.98
CA SER A 305 -5.02 -18.59 13.14
C SER A 305 -5.34 -17.17 13.57
N VAL A 306 -5.28 -16.23 12.61
CA VAL A 306 -5.72 -14.83 12.83
C VAL A 306 -7.22 -14.77 13.08
N ASP A 307 -8.02 -15.59 12.40
CA ASP A 307 -9.47 -15.58 12.53
C ASP A 307 -9.94 -16.16 13.87
N GLU A 308 -9.28 -17.20 14.38
CA GLU A 308 -9.58 -17.74 15.71
C GLU A 308 -9.21 -16.71 16.79
N ALA A 309 -8.05 -16.06 16.67
CA ALA A 309 -7.65 -14.99 17.58
C ALA A 309 -8.62 -13.80 17.54
N ALA A 310 -9.07 -13.40 16.34
CA ALA A 310 -10.07 -12.34 16.14
C ALA A 310 -11.44 -12.69 16.74
N SER A 311 -11.81 -13.97 16.78
CA SER A 311 -13.09 -14.44 17.29
C SER A 311 -13.18 -14.42 18.82
N GLN A 312 -12.05 -14.31 19.52
CA GLN A 312 -12.01 -14.29 20.99
C GLN A 312 -12.74 -13.04 21.52
N PRO A 313 -13.64 -13.18 22.52
CA PRO A 313 -14.41 -12.07 23.09
C PRO A 313 -13.58 -11.23 24.09
N THR A 314 -12.33 -10.96 23.75
CA THR A 314 -11.37 -10.20 24.55
C THR A 314 -11.00 -8.90 23.83
N THR A 315 -10.45 -7.93 24.56
CA THR A 315 -9.91 -6.71 23.96
C THR A 315 -8.81 -7.02 22.93
N GLN A 316 -7.97 -8.02 23.19
CA GLN A 316 -6.96 -8.49 22.22
C GLN A 316 -7.61 -9.04 20.95
N GLY A 317 -8.64 -9.89 21.07
CA GLY A 317 -9.37 -10.41 19.91
C GLY A 317 -10.01 -9.30 19.08
N ARG A 318 -10.56 -8.27 19.73
CA ARG A 318 -11.12 -7.07 19.06
C ARG A 318 -10.04 -6.26 18.31
N VAL A 319 -8.85 -6.11 18.89
CA VAL A 319 -7.69 -5.50 18.21
C VAL A 319 -7.28 -6.30 16.98
N VAL A 320 -7.19 -7.63 17.09
CA VAL A 320 -6.85 -8.52 15.97
C VAL A 320 -7.92 -8.44 14.88
N ALA A 321 -9.21 -8.49 15.24
CA ALA A 321 -10.32 -8.40 14.31
C ALA A 321 -10.29 -7.10 13.49
N LEU A 322 -10.07 -5.95 14.16
CA LEU A 322 -9.95 -4.66 13.49
C LEU A 322 -8.72 -4.62 12.58
N ALA A 323 -7.56 -5.06 13.08
CA ALA A 323 -6.32 -5.06 12.32
C ALA A 323 -6.39 -5.96 11.07
N ALA A 324 -6.95 -7.17 11.21
CA ALA A 324 -7.17 -8.09 10.11
C ALA A 324 -8.15 -7.51 9.08
N GLN A 325 -9.29 -6.96 9.52
CA GLN A 325 -10.27 -6.36 8.62
C GLN A 325 -9.68 -5.20 7.80
N LEU A 326 -9.00 -4.26 8.46
CA LEU A 326 -8.41 -3.10 7.79
C LEU A 326 -7.20 -3.50 6.92
N THR A 327 -6.54 -4.62 7.22
CA THR A 327 -5.49 -5.21 6.36
C THR A 327 -6.07 -5.83 5.10
N ARG A 328 -7.15 -6.63 5.22
CA ARG A 328 -7.76 -7.40 4.13
C ARG A 328 -8.61 -6.55 3.19
N SER A 329 -9.42 -5.66 3.77
CA SER A 329 -10.45 -4.94 3.02
C SER A 329 -10.68 -3.52 3.57
N PRO A 330 -9.74 -2.58 3.34
CA PRO A 330 -9.92 -1.18 3.74
C PRO A 330 -11.13 -0.53 3.07
N GLU A 331 -11.53 -0.96 1.88
CA GLU A 331 -12.74 -0.52 1.18
C GLU A 331 -14.05 -0.97 1.85
N ARG A 332 -13.98 -1.87 2.85
CA ARG A 332 -15.13 -2.32 3.65
C ARG A 332 -15.10 -1.77 5.08
N PHE A 333 -14.01 -1.10 5.45
CA PHE A 333 -13.80 -0.65 6.82
C PHE A 333 -14.73 0.51 7.14
N SER A 334 -15.46 0.40 8.25
CA SER A 334 -16.59 1.27 8.59
C SER A 334 -16.72 1.44 10.10
N ALA A 335 -17.58 2.37 10.54
CA ALA A 335 -17.88 2.57 11.96
C ALA A 335 -18.30 1.29 12.69
N ALA A 336 -18.94 0.33 12.01
CA ALA A 336 -19.36 -0.95 12.60
C ALA A 336 -18.17 -1.77 13.14
N HIS A 337 -16.99 -1.65 12.51
CA HIS A 337 -15.78 -2.34 12.94
C HIS A 337 -15.13 -1.68 14.16
N LEU A 338 -15.45 -0.41 14.43
CA LEU A 338 -14.99 0.32 15.60
C LEU A 338 -15.90 0.10 16.82
N GLN A 339 -17.19 -0.18 16.59
CA GLN A 339 -18.20 -0.32 17.65
C GLN A 339 -17.81 -1.28 18.79
N PRO A 340 -17.21 -2.46 18.56
CA PRO A 340 -16.83 -3.36 19.65
C PRO A 340 -15.85 -2.73 20.65
N LEU A 341 -14.91 -1.91 20.19
CA LEU A 341 -13.95 -1.20 21.04
C LEU A 341 -14.56 0.07 21.66
N VAL A 342 -15.42 0.76 20.92
CA VAL A 342 -16.19 1.89 21.47
C VAL A 342 -17.07 1.44 22.64
N ALA A 343 -17.69 0.26 22.55
CA ALA A 343 -18.49 -0.32 23.63
C ALA A 343 -17.67 -0.68 24.88
N GLU A 344 -16.36 -0.92 24.73
CA GLU A 344 -15.42 -1.05 25.87
C GLU A 344 -14.97 0.30 26.44
N GLY A 345 -15.39 1.43 25.86
CA GLY A 345 -15.01 2.78 26.30
C GLY A 345 -13.76 3.35 25.62
N TRP A 346 -13.30 2.77 24.50
CA TRP A 346 -12.16 3.32 23.76
C TRP A 346 -12.49 4.70 23.20
N GLN A 347 -11.56 5.63 23.42
CA GLN A 347 -11.66 7.00 22.93
C GLN A 347 -11.20 7.08 21.45
N PRO A 348 -11.67 8.09 20.68
CA PRO A 348 -11.29 8.27 19.28
C PRO A 348 -9.77 8.31 19.05
N GLU A 349 -9.00 8.85 19.99
CA GLU A 349 -7.54 8.91 19.96
C GLU A 349 -6.91 7.51 19.97
N ALA A 350 -7.41 6.61 20.82
CA ALA A 350 -6.92 5.24 20.90
C ALA A 350 -7.30 4.44 19.65
N LEU A 351 -8.52 4.64 19.14
CA LEU A 351 -8.97 4.01 17.88
C LEU A 351 -8.11 4.47 16.69
N PHE A 352 -7.82 5.77 16.62
CA PHE A 352 -6.99 6.29 15.55
C PHE A 352 -5.52 5.87 15.68
N ALA A 353 -4.99 5.76 16.89
CA ALA A 353 -3.66 5.18 17.13
C ALA A 353 -3.60 3.70 16.69
N LEU A 354 -4.66 2.92 16.90
CA LEU A 354 -4.76 1.56 16.38
C LEU A 354 -4.81 1.53 14.85
N ILE A 355 -5.61 2.40 14.22
CA ILE A 355 -5.63 2.56 12.76
C ILE A 355 -4.24 2.90 12.22
N GLN A 356 -3.50 3.80 12.89
CA GLN A 356 -2.14 4.17 12.52
C GLN A 356 -1.17 2.99 12.62
N ALA A 357 -1.24 2.20 13.70
CA ALA A 357 -0.42 0.99 13.87
C ALA A 357 -0.69 -0.03 12.76
N VAL A 358 -1.96 -0.26 12.41
CA VAL A 358 -2.33 -1.15 11.31
C VAL A 358 -1.84 -0.61 9.96
N ALA A 359 -1.99 0.69 9.73
CA ALA A 359 -1.56 1.32 8.49
C ALA A 359 -0.04 1.21 8.28
N ILE A 360 0.77 1.54 9.30
CA ILE A 360 2.24 1.44 9.18
C ILE A 360 2.70 -0.01 9.12
N GLY A 361 2.04 -0.92 9.85
CA GLY A 361 2.29 -2.37 9.76
C GLY A 361 2.07 -2.91 8.34
N ASN A 362 1.09 -2.36 7.62
CA ASN A 362 0.81 -2.71 6.22
C ASN A 362 1.86 -2.18 5.23
N TRP A 363 2.46 -1.02 5.49
CA TRP A 363 3.63 -0.56 4.72
C TRP A 363 4.82 -1.48 5.00
N ASN A 364 5.18 -1.64 6.27
CA ASN A 364 6.35 -2.40 6.69
C ASN A 364 6.33 -3.83 6.16
N SER A 365 5.18 -4.51 6.27
CA SER A 365 5.04 -5.90 5.82
C SER A 365 5.26 -6.06 4.31
N ARG A 366 4.86 -5.06 3.50
CA ARG A 366 5.08 -5.06 2.05
C ARG A 366 6.52 -4.70 1.70
N LEU A 367 7.07 -3.70 2.38
CA LEU A 367 8.43 -3.22 2.15
C LEU A 367 9.47 -4.30 2.46
N PHE A 368 9.40 -4.95 3.62
CA PHE A 368 10.42 -5.93 4.01
C PHE A 368 10.29 -7.26 3.28
N TYR A 369 9.08 -7.68 2.94
CA TYR A 369 8.88 -8.96 2.24
C TYR A 369 9.38 -8.88 0.79
N ALA A 370 9.02 -7.83 0.07
CA ALA A 370 9.31 -7.74 -1.35
C ALA A 370 10.79 -7.53 -1.68
N MET A 371 11.58 -7.14 -0.68
CA MET A 371 12.98 -6.73 -0.84
C MET A 371 13.97 -7.86 -0.53
N GLY A 372 13.49 -9.03 -0.09
CA GLY A 372 14.35 -10.16 0.18
C GLY A 372 13.61 -11.48 0.35
N GLU A 373 14.35 -12.56 0.12
CA GLU A 373 13.83 -13.91 0.34
C GLU A 373 14.06 -14.31 1.79
N THR A 374 13.04 -14.90 2.41
CA THR A 374 13.14 -15.51 3.72
C THR A 374 13.36 -17.00 3.55
N THR A 375 14.51 -17.50 4.01
CA THR A 375 14.86 -18.94 4.00
C THR A 375 15.04 -19.50 5.39
#